data_AF-A0A418GH35-F1
#
_entry.id   AF-A0A418GH35-F1
#
_cell.length_a   1.000
_cell.length_b   1.000
_cell.length_c   1.000
_cell.angle_alpha   90.00
_cell.angle_beta   90.00
_cell.angle_gamma   90.00
#
_symmetry.space_group_name_H-M   'P 1'
#
loop_
_entity.id
_entity.type
_entity.pdbx_description
1 polymer ?
#
loop_
_entity_poly.entity_id
_entity_poly.type
_entity_poly.pdbx_seq_one_letter_code
_entity_poly.pdbx_strand_id
1 'polypeptide(L)' 'MDKLLERFLNYVSLDTQSKAGVRQVPSTEGQWKLLHLLKEQLEEMGLINVTLSEKGTLMA' A
#
# COMPACT_ATOMS: atom_id res chain seq x y z
N MET A 1 -9.03 -5.96 18.19
CA MET A 1 -7.58 -6.24 18.01
C MET A 1 -7.34 -7.38 17.03
N ASP A 2 -8.43 -7.98 16.53
CA ASP A 2 -8.45 -9.32 15.92
C ASP A 2 -7.89 -9.35 14.49
N LYS A 3 -7.94 -8.20 13.80
CA LYS A 3 -7.43 -8.07 12.43
C LYS A 3 -5.92 -7.78 12.36
N LEU A 4 -5.22 -7.59 13.49
CA LEU A 4 -3.80 -7.22 13.47
C LEU A 4 -2.94 -8.30 12.83
N LEU A 5 -3.11 -9.56 13.27
CA LEU A 5 -2.36 -10.70 12.73
C LEU A 5 -2.74 -10.95 11.27
N GLU A 6 -4.04 -10.91 10.94
CA GLU A 6 -4.55 -11.09 9.58
C GLU A 6 -3.98 -10.05 8.61
N ARG A 7 -4.04 -8.76 8.96
CA ARG A 7 -3.46 -7.67 8.17
C ARG A 7 -1.96 -7.83 8.01
N PHE A 8 -1.25 -8.13 9.09
CA PHE A 8 0.19 -8.35 9.04
C PHE A 8 0.54 -9.49 8.06
N LEU A 9 -0.09 -10.66 8.21
CA LEU A 9 0.15 -11.82 7.34
C LEU A 9 -0.22 -11.55 5.88
N ASN A 10 -1.27 -10.78 5.62
CA ASN A 10 -1.63 -10.36 4.27
C ASN A 10 -0.55 -9.44 3.67
N TYR A 11 -0.11 -8.41 4.39
CA TYR A 11 0.89 -7.48 3.89
C TYR A 11 2.25 -8.15 3.63
N VAL A 12 2.72 -9.02 4.53
CA VAL A 12 4.00 -9.73 4.33
C VAL A 12 3.96 -10.80 3.24
N SER A 13 2.76 -11.22 2.80
CA SER A 13 2.59 -12.13 1.66
C SER A 13 2.82 -11.44 0.31
N LEU A 14 2.81 -10.10 0.30
CA LEU A 14 3.07 -9.29 -0.90
C LEU A 14 4.56 -9.00 -1.03
N ASP A 15 5.17 -9.38 -2.15
CA ASP A 15 6.49 -8.89 -2.52
C ASP A 15 6.42 -7.40 -2.83
N THR A 16 6.96 -6.58 -1.92
CA THR A 16 6.97 -5.11 -1.98
C THR A 16 8.40 -4.57 -2.01
N GLN A 17 9.39 -5.43 -2.28
CA GLN A 17 10.78 -5.05 -2.23
C GLN A 17 11.10 -3.92 -3.23
N SER A 18 11.84 -2.91 -2.77
CA SER A 18 12.32 -1.82 -3.61
C SER A 18 13.45 -2.25 -4.53
N LYS A 19 13.61 -1.55 -5.66
CA LYS A 19 14.68 -1.80 -6.63
C LYS A 19 15.54 -0.55 -6.81
N ALA A 20 16.82 -0.66 -6.44
CA ALA A 20 17.78 0.41 -6.59
C ALA A 20 18.04 0.75 -8.08
N GLY A 21 18.40 2.00 -8.37
CA GLY A 21 18.73 2.46 -9.72
C GLY A 21 17.55 2.67 -10.66
N VAL A 22 16.31 2.51 -10.17
CA VAL A 22 15.09 2.78 -10.95
C VAL A 22 14.70 4.25 -10.81
N ARG A 23 14.40 4.92 -11.94
CA ARG A 23 13.92 6.32 -11.94
C ARG A 23 12.43 6.45 -11.64
N GLN A 24 11.66 5.41 -11.92
CA GLN A 24 10.24 5.34 -11.58
C GLN A 24 10.06 5.26 -10.06
N VAL A 25 9.05 5.94 -9.55
CA VAL A 25 8.66 5.89 -8.14
C VAL A 25 7.16 5.60 -8.07
N PRO A 26 6.73 4.57 -7.32
CA PRO A 26 7.52 3.51 -6.70
C PRO A 26 8.39 2.72 -7.69
N SER A 27 9.47 2.13 -7.19
CA SER A 27 10.46 1.45 -8.04
C SER A 27 10.02 0.07 -8.55
N THR A 28 8.97 -0.50 -7.96
CA THR A 28 8.48 -1.85 -8.27
C THR A 28 6.96 -1.91 -8.22
N GLU A 29 6.38 -2.76 -9.05
CA GLU A 29 4.93 -2.98 -9.13
C GLU A 29 4.34 -3.54 -7.82
N GLY A 30 5.13 -4.32 -7.08
CA GLY A 30 4.76 -4.84 -5.77
C GLY A 30 4.33 -3.76 -4.78
N GLN A 31 5.01 -2.62 -4.79
CA GLN A 31 4.67 -1.47 -3.94
C GLN A 31 3.29 -0.90 -4.30
N TRP A 32 2.96 -0.83 -5.59
CA TRP A 32 1.63 -0.40 -6.03
C TRP A 32 0.52 -1.34 -5.55
N LYS A 33 0.75 -2.66 -5.59
CA LYS A 33 -0.24 -3.64 -5.11
C LYS A 33 -0.58 -3.42 -3.63
N LEU A 34 0.43 -3.21 -2.78
CA LEU A 34 0.18 -2.92 -1.37
C LEU A 34 -0.51 -1.55 -1.18
N LEU A 35 -0.11 -0.53 -1.93
CA LEU A 35 -0.73 0.80 -1.85
C LEU A 35 -2.22 0.78 -2.21
N HIS A 36 -2.61 0.03 -3.25
CA HIS A 36 -4.03 -0.11 -3.63
C HIS A 36 -4.82 -0.90 -2.58
N LEU A 37 -4.26 -1.98 -2.04
CA LEU A 37 -4.87 -2.72 -0.93
C LEU A 37 -5.09 -1.82 0.29
N LEU A 38 -4.09 -1.02 0.66
CA LEU A 38 -4.20 -0.11 1.80
C LEU A 38 -5.23 0.99 1.53
N LYS A 39 -5.29 1.53 0.30
CA LYS A 39 -6.28 2.53 -0.09
C LYS A 39 -7.70 2.02 0.13
N GLU A 40 -8.01 0.83 -0.39
CA GLU A 40 -9.32 0.18 -0.21
C GLU A 40 -9.64 0.00 1.29
N GLN A 41 -8.67 -0.47 2.09
CA GLN A 41 -8.87 -0.65 3.52
C GLN A 41 -9.12 0.66 4.28
N LEU A 42 -8.52 1.78 3.88
CA LEU A 42 -8.77 3.09 4.48
C LEU A 42 -10.17 3.60 4.11
N GLU A 43 -10.59 3.40 2.86
CA GLU A 43 -11.94 3.75 2.39
C GLU A 43 -13.01 2.90 3.10
N GLU A 44 -12.79 1.59 3.26
CA GLU A 44 -13.67 0.68 4.02
C GLU A 44 -13.75 1.02 5.50
N MET A 45 -12.67 1.56 6.08
CA MET A 45 -12.65 2.06 7.45
C MET A 45 -13.41 3.38 7.62
N GLY A 46 -13.87 3.99 6.52
CA GLY A 46 -14.63 5.24 6.53
C GLY A 46 -13.77 6.50 6.64
N LEU A 47 -12.47 6.41 6.35
CA LEU A 47 -11.64 7.61 6.26
C LEU A 47 -12.06 8.43 5.03
N ILE A 48 -11.99 9.75 5.18
CA ILE A 48 -12.34 10.71 4.13
C ILE A 48 -11.08 11.27 3.49
N ASN A 49 -11.18 11.77 2.26
CA ASN A 49 -10.05 12.36 1.52
C ASN A 49 -8.86 11.39 1.33
N VAL A 50 -9.12 10.09 1.21
CA VAL A 50 -8.11 9.10 0.85
C VAL A 50 -7.57 9.40 -0.55
N THR A 51 -6.27 9.69 -0.64
CA THR A 51 -5.60 10.05 -1.90
C THR A 51 -4.35 9.22 -2.09
N LEU A 52 -4.10 8.78 -3.32
CA LEU A 52 -2.90 8.07 -3.72
C LEU A 52 -2.22 8.88 -4.82
N SER A 53 -1.04 9.42 -4.54
CA SER A 53 -0.31 10.27 -5.48
C SER A 53 0.28 9.45 -6.65
N GLU A 54 0.60 10.11 -7.76
CA GLU A 54 1.30 9.50 -8.90
C GLU A 54 2.68 8.92 -8.53
N LYS A 55 3.24 9.31 -7.38
CA LYS A 55 4.52 8.81 -6.86
C LYS A 55 4.35 7.76 -5.76
N GLY A 56 3.14 7.22 -5.58
CA GLY A 56 2.89 6.11 -4.67
C GLY A 56 2.93 6.51 -3.19
N THR A 57 2.49 7.72 -2.86
CA THR A 57 2.23 8.13 -1.47
C THR A 57 0.73 8.07 -1.21
N LEU A 58 0.32 7.21 -0.28
CA LEU A 58 -1.05 7.10 0.19
C LEU A 58 -1.25 8.01 1.42
N MET A 59 -2.28 8.85 1.39
CA MET A 59 -2.66 9.76 2.47
C MET A 59 -4.17 9.64 2.73
N ALA A 60 -4.61 9.80 3.97
CA ALA A 60 -6.00 9.77 4.40
C ALA A 60 -6.17 10.61 5.68
#